data_AF-A0A4V5TUP6-F1
#
_entry.id   AF-A0A4V5TUP6-F1
#
_cell.length_a   1.000
_cell.length_b   1.000
_cell.length_c   1.000
_cell.angle_alpha   90.00
_cell.angle_beta   90.00
_cell.angle_gamma   90.00
#
_symmetry.space_group_name_H-M   'P 1'
#
loop_
_entity.id
_entity.type
_entity.pdbx_description
1 polymer ?
#
loop_
_entity_poly.entity_id
_entity_poly.type
_entity_poly.pdbx_seq_one_letter_code
_entity_poly.pdbx_strand_id
1 'polypeptide(L)'
;MVAEKGTQTKTQQQREQHFELLNSTQIVISEALEKLGYPNEVYELLKEPIRMMTVKIPVRMDDGTVKIFTGYRAQHNDAVGPTKGGIRFHPNVTENEVKALSIWMSLKCGIVDLPYGGGKGGIICDPREMSFRELERLSRGYVRAISQIVGPTKDIPAPDVFTNSQIMAWMMDEYSRIDEFNSPGFITGKPLVLGGSHGRETATAKGVTICIREAAKKRDIDIKGARVVVQGFGNAGSFLAKFMHDAGAKVIAISDAYGALHDPNGLDIDYLLDRRDSFGTVTKLFNNTISNKELLELDCDILVPAAIENQITEENA
;
A
#
# COMPACT_ATOMS: atom_id res chain seq x y z
N MET A 1 -36.40 -1.08 -16.02
CA MET A 1 -35.15 -1.66 -16.57
C MET A 1 -34.17 -0.54 -16.95
N VAL A 2 -33.56 0.16 -15.99
CA VAL A 2 -32.47 1.15 -16.28
C VAL A 2 -31.42 1.20 -15.15
N ALA A 3 -31.36 0.19 -14.26
CA ALA A 3 -30.44 0.22 -13.11
C ALA A 3 -29.23 -0.74 -13.21
N GLU A 4 -29.17 -1.62 -14.22
CA GLU A 4 -28.15 -2.68 -14.27
C GLU A 4 -26.95 -2.40 -15.18
N LYS A 5 -27.03 -1.39 -16.08
CA LYS A 5 -25.96 -1.09 -17.04
C LYS A 5 -24.80 -0.26 -16.47
N GLY A 6 -24.97 0.41 -15.33
CA GLY A 6 -23.91 1.25 -14.73
C GLY A 6 -22.87 0.46 -13.91
N THR A 7 -23.25 -0.70 -13.39
CA THR A 7 -22.41 -1.49 -12.48
C THR A 7 -21.51 -2.48 -13.25
N GLN A 8 -21.96 -2.98 -14.40
CA GLN A 8 -21.20 -3.92 -15.22
C GLN A 8 -19.96 -3.28 -15.87
N THR A 9 -20.05 -2.02 -16.35
CA THR A 9 -18.95 -1.33 -17.05
C THR A 9 -17.77 -0.99 -16.12
N LYS A 10 -18.05 -0.53 -14.89
CA LYS A 10 -17.01 -0.25 -13.88
C LYS A 10 -16.26 -1.52 -13.46
N THR A 11 -16.99 -2.62 -13.29
CA THR A 11 -16.40 -3.90 -12.88
C THR A 11 -15.50 -4.50 -13.98
N GLN A 12 -15.83 -4.25 -15.25
CA GLN A 12 -15.06 -4.72 -16.39
C GLN A 12 -13.78 -3.88 -16.61
N GLN A 13 -13.87 -2.54 -16.54
CA GLN A 13 -12.70 -1.67 -16.57
C GLN A 13 -11.73 -1.93 -15.41
N GLN A 14 -12.26 -2.16 -14.20
CA GLN A 14 -11.42 -2.57 -13.06
C GLN A 14 -10.74 -3.91 -13.33
N ARG A 15 -11.42 -4.91 -13.92
CA ARG A 15 -10.78 -6.19 -14.26
C ARG A 15 -9.67 -6.06 -15.31
N GLU A 16 -9.85 -5.20 -16.31
CA GLU A 16 -8.85 -4.93 -17.35
C GLU A 16 -7.60 -4.24 -16.75
N GLN A 17 -7.78 -3.23 -15.89
CA GLN A 17 -6.68 -2.55 -15.18
C GLN A 17 -5.87 -3.48 -14.27
N HIS A 18 -6.48 -4.51 -13.66
CA HIS A 18 -5.75 -5.47 -12.83
C HIS A 18 -4.98 -6.50 -13.66
N PHE A 19 -5.41 -6.79 -14.90
CA PHE A 19 -4.61 -7.55 -15.84
C PHE A 19 -3.38 -6.74 -16.28
N GLU A 20 -3.52 -5.41 -16.30
CA GLU A 20 -2.46 -4.47 -16.64
C GLU A 20 -1.30 -4.45 -15.61
N LEU A 21 -1.57 -4.43 -14.30
CA LEU A 21 -0.50 -4.28 -13.30
C LEU A 21 0.48 -5.46 -13.24
N LEU A 22 -0.03 -6.70 -13.28
CA LEU A 22 0.84 -7.86 -13.27
C LEU A 22 1.64 -7.95 -14.57
N ASN A 23 0.98 -7.71 -15.70
CA ASN A 23 1.64 -7.72 -17.00
C ASN A 23 2.72 -6.63 -17.10
N SER A 24 2.43 -5.40 -16.67
CA SER A 24 3.41 -4.30 -16.65
C SER A 24 4.60 -4.63 -15.74
N THR A 25 4.34 -5.26 -14.60
CA THR A 25 5.40 -5.74 -13.70
C THR A 25 6.27 -6.83 -14.36
N GLN A 26 5.65 -7.76 -15.10
CA GLN A 26 6.35 -8.81 -15.84
C GLN A 26 7.23 -8.24 -16.96
N ILE A 27 6.72 -7.24 -17.69
CA ILE A 27 7.50 -6.51 -18.72
C ILE A 27 8.75 -5.88 -18.09
N VAL A 28 8.60 -5.18 -16.96
CA VAL A 28 9.74 -4.57 -16.25
C VAL A 28 10.80 -5.61 -15.85
N ILE A 29 10.38 -6.77 -15.34
CA ILE A 29 11.32 -7.85 -14.99
C ILE A 29 12.01 -8.39 -16.24
N SER A 30 11.25 -8.65 -17.31
CA SER A 30 11.77 -9.18 -18.57
C SER A 30 12.89 -8.27 -19.11
N GLU A 31 12.63 -6.97 -19.19
CA GLU A 31 13.62 -5.97 -19.64
C GLU A 31 14.84 -5.90 -18.72
N ALA A 32 14.63 -5.97 -17.40
CA ALA A 32 15.73 -5.93 -16.45
C ALA A 32 16.63 -7.17 -16.58
N LEU A 33 16.05 -8.37 -16.70
CA LEU A 33 16.79 -9.62 -16.86
C LEU A 33 17.54 -9.67 -18.19
N GLU A 34 16.92 -9.20 -19.28
CA GLU A 34 17.57 -9.09 -20.58
C GLU A 34 18.79 -8.16 -20.51
N LYS A 35 18.65 -6.97 -19.91
CA LYS A 35 19.77 -6.02 -19.74
C LYS A 35 20.90 -6.56 -18.87
N LEU A 36 20.58 -7.44 -17.91
CA LEU A 36 21.55 -8.10 -17.04
C LEU A 36 22.16 -9.36 -17.68
N GLY A 37 21.69 -9.79 -18.85
CA GLY A 37 22.20 -10.97 -19.55
C GLY A 37 21.77 -12.30 -18.91
N TYR A 38 20.66 -12.33 -18.16
CA TYR A 38 20.12 -13.57 -17.61
C TYR A 38 19.33 -14.34 -18.66
N PRO A 39 19.35 -15.68 -18.58
CA PRO A 39 18.63 -16.51 -19.54
C PRO A 39 17.12 -16.55 -19.22
N ASN A 40 16.31 -16.95 -20.20
CA ASN A 40 14.85 -16.89 -20.11
C ASN A 40 14.26 -17.73 -18.95
N GLU A 41 14.95 -18.79 -18.54
CA GLU A 41 14.57 -19.63 -17.40
C GLU A 41 14.48 -18.83 -16.09
N VAL A 42 15.31 -17.79 -15.93
CA VAL A 42 15.24 -16.89 -14.77
C VAL A 42 13.98 -16.02 -14.84
N TYR A 43 13.61 -15.55 -16.03
CA TYR A 43 12.36 -14.81 -16.22
C TYR A 43 11.15 -15.70 -15.92
N GLU A 44 11.14 -16.93 -16.43
CA GLU A 44 10.07 -17.89 -16.18
C GLU A 44 9.88 -18.19 -14.68
N LEU A 45 10.97 -18.16 -13.90
CA LEU A 45 10.93 -18.32 -12.45
C LEU A 45 10.44 -17.06 -11.71
N LEU A 46 10.78 -15.85 -12.19
CA LEU A 46 10.53 -14.58 -11.50
C LEU A 46 9.27 -13.84 -11.99
N LYS A 47 8.63 -14.28 -13.08
CA LYS A 47 7.44 -13.62 -13.61
C LYS A 47 6.18 -13.85 -12.77
N GLU A 48 6.20 -14.85 -11.88
CA GLU A 48 5.09 -15.20 -10.99
C GLU A 48 5.59 -15.69 -9.62
N PRO A 49 4.76 -15.58 -8.57
CA PRO A 49 5.17 -16.05 -7.25
C PRO A 49 5.27 -17.57 -7.13
N ILE A 50 6.29 -18.07 -6.43
CA ILE A 50 6.47 -19.50 -6.12
C ILE A 50 5.28 -20.10 -5.36
N ARG A 51 4.50 -19.27 -4.65
CA ARG A 51 3.31 -19.72 -3.94
C ARG A 51 2.25 -18.62 -3.91
N MET A 52 1.01 -19.02 -4.17
CA MET A 52 -0.19 -18.20 -4.03
C MET A 52 -1.23 -18.96 -3.22
N MET A 53 -1.78 -18.33 -2.17
CA MET A 53 -2.83 -18.91 -1.34
C MET A 53 -4.07 -18.03 -1.36
N THR A 54 -5.21 -18.61 -1.70
CA THR A 54 -6.53 -17.97 -1.65
C THR A 54 -7.35 -18.60 -0.55
N VAL A 55 -7.96 -17.78 0.31
CA VAL A 55 -8.71 -18.22 1.50
C VAL A 55 -10.09 -17.62 1.56
N LYS A 56 -11.02 -18.33 2.22
CA LYS A 56 -12.35 -17.84 2.58
C LYS A 56 -12.43 -17.64 4.08
N ILE A 57 -12.91 -16.48 4.51
CA ILE A 57 -12.87 -16.05 5.90
C ILE A 57 -14.31 -15.72 6.34
N PRO A 58 -15.02 -16.66 6.97
CA PRO A 58 -16.35 -16.38 7.50
C PRO A 58 -16.24 -15.48 8.74
N VAL A 59 -16.98 -14.37 8.73
CA VAL A 59 -17.05 -13.41 9.83
C VAL A 59 -18.51 -13.17 10.18
N ARG A 60 -18.83 -13.33 11.47
CA ARG A 60 -20.13 -12.89 12.00
C ARG A 60 -20.10 -11.37 12.16
N MET A 61 -21.00 -10.70 11.44
CA MET A 61 -21.20 -9.26 11.43
C MET A 61 -21.99 -8.83 12.68
N ASP A 62 -21.96 -7.54 13.00
CA ASP A 62 -22.65 -7.00 14.19
C ASP A 62 -24.18 -7.07 14.07
N ASP A 63 -24.72 -7.10 12.84
CA ASP A 63 -26.15 -7.35 12.56
C ASP A 63 -26.57 -8.82 12.73
N GLY A 64 -25.62 -9.70 13.09
CA GLY A 64 -25.84 -11.13 13.30
C GLY A 64 -25.68 -12.00 12.06
N THR A 65 -25.60 -11.41 10.86
CA THR A 65 -25.35 -12.13 9.60
C THR A 65 -23.92 -12.68 9.53
N VAL A 66 -23.67 -13.61 8.62
CA VAL A 66 -22.32 -14.11 8.33
C VAL A 66 -21.93 -13.67 6.94
N LYS A 67 -20.85 -12.89 6.84
CA LYS A 67 -20.23 -12.50 5.58
C LYS A 67 -18.96 -13.32 5.36
N ILE A 68 -18.78 -13.82 4.14
CA ILE A 68 -17.60 -14.61 3.76
C ILE A 68 -16.68 -13.71 2.93
N PHE A 69 -15.53 -13.36 3.50
CA PHE A 69 -14.53 -12.55 2.83
C PHE A 69 -13.55 -13.43 2.06
N THR A 70 -12.98 -12.89 0.97
CA THR A 70 -11.90 -13.55 0.23
C THR A 70 -10.58 -12.87 0.61
N GLY A 71 -9.59 -13.69 0.97
CA GLY A 71 -8.24 -13.24 1.26
C GLY A 71 -7.21 -13.92 0.37
N TYR A 72 -6.06 -13.28 0.23
CA TYR A 72 -4.94 -13.70 -0.61
C TYR A 72 -3.64 -13.58 0.16
N ARG A 73 -2.69 -14.47 -0.10
CA ARG A 73 -1.29 -14.34 0.32
C ARG A 73 -0.36 -14.91 -0.77
N ALA A 74 0.45 -14.05 -1.37
CA ALA A 74 1.48 -14.40 -2.34
C ALA A 74 2.86 -14.39 -1.68
N GLN A 75 3.70 -15.35 -2.04
CA GLN A 75 5.12 -15.45 -1.69
C GLN A 75 5.87 -15.55 -3.01
N HIS A 76 6.54 -14.47 -3.40
CA HIS A 76 7.14 -14.36 -4.71
C HIS A 76 8.40 -15.19 -4.86
N ASN A 77 9.37 -14.92 -3.99
CA ASN A 77 10.67 -15.58 -4.01
C ASN A 77 11.21 -15.55 -2.58
N ASP A 78 11.74 -16.66 -2.10
CA ASP A 78 12.32 -16.83 -0.77
C ASP A 78 13.81 -17.20 -0.80
N ALA A 79 14.48 -17.05 -1.96
CA ALA A 79 15.85 -17.50 -2.16
C ALA A 79 16.87 -16.80 -1.25
N VAL A 80 16.60 -15.55 -0.86
CA VAL A 80 17.47 -14.75 0.02
C VAL A 80 17.04 -14.75 1.49
N GLY A 81 15.91 -15.40 1.82
CA GLY A 81 15.36 -15.44 3.17
C GLY A 81 13.82 -15.42 3.20
N PRO A 82 13.22 -15.30 4.40
CA PRO A 82 11.77 -15.27 4.58
C PRO A 82 11.10 -14.22 3.70
N THR A 83 9.87 -14.47 3.23
CA THR A 83 9.17 -13.46 2.45
C THR A 83 8.67 -12.33 3.34
N LYS A 84 8.70 -11.09 2.82
CA LYS A 84 8.27 -9.89 3.55
C LYS A 84 7.25 -9.11 2.75
N GLY A 85 6.13 -8.76 3.36
CA GLY A 85 5.11 -8.00 2.64
C GLY A 85 3.87 -7.59 3.42
N GLY A 86 3.34 -6.42 3.05
CA GLY A 86 2.13 -5.86 3.65
C GLY A 86 0.86 -6.67 3.42
N ILE A 87 -0.18 -6.41 4.21
CA ILE A 87 -1.55 -6.92 4.01
C ILE A 87 -2.45 -5.72 3.74
N ARG A 88 -3.08 -5.70 2.56
CA ARG A 88 -3.99 -4.64 2.11
C ARG A 88 -5.44 -5.01 2.40
N PHE A 89 -6.21 -4.11 3.00
CA PHE A 89 -7.66 -4.24 3.10
C PHE A 89 -8.26 -3.25 2.11
N HIS A 90 -8.87 -3.72 1.02
CA HIS A 90 -9.47 -2.83 0.03
C HIS A 90 -10.55 -3.55 -0.78
N PRO A 91 -11.66 -2.90 -1.15
CA PRO A 91 -12.76 -3.56 -1.87
C PRO A 91 -12.35 -4.04 -3.27
N ASN A 92 -11.32 -3.44 -3.85
CA ASN A 92 -10.85 -3.78 -5.20
C ASN A 92 -9.64 -4.73 -5.21
N VAL A 93 -9.20 -5.28 -4.06
CA VAL A 93 -8.09 -6.23 -4.05
C VAL A 93 -8.35 -7.37 -5.04
N THR A 94 -7.37 -7.66 -5.88
CA THR A 94 -7.39 -8.83 -6.77
C THR A 94 -6.19 -9.74 -6.56
N GLU A 95 -6.30 -10.99 -7.03
CA GLU A 95 -5.17 -11.92 -7.03
C GLU A 95 -3.98 -11.38 -7.83
N ASN A 96 -4.22 -10.83 -9.03
CA ASN A 96 -3.15 -10.31 -9.90
C ASN A 96 -2.41 -9.13 -9.26
N GLU A 97 -3.14 -8.21 -8.60
CA GLU A 97 -2.54 -7.12 -7.83
C GLU A 97 -1.62 -7.67 -6.72
N VAL A 98 -2.08 -8.67 -5.97
CA VAL A 98 -1.29 -9.28 -4.89
C VAL A 98 -0.05 -9.98 -5.44
N LYS A 99 -0.14 -10.67 -6.59
CA LYS A 99 1.02 -11.25 -7.29
C LYS A 99 2.02 -10.15 -7.67
N ALA A 100 1.57 -9.12 -8.38
CA ALA A 100 2.41 -8.02 -8.84
C ALA A 100 3.12 -7.33 -7.66
N LEU A 101 2.40 -7.01 -6.59
CA LEU A 101 2.97 -6.37 -5.41
C LEU A 101 3.94 -7.27 -4.63
N SER A 102 3.78 -8.60 -4.68
CA SER A 102 4.74 -9.54 -4.08
C SER A 102 6.07 -9.58 -4.84
N ILE A 103 6.02 -9.44 -6.17
CA ILE A 103 7.19 -9.28 -7.03
C ILE A 103 7.93 -7.99 -6.64
N TRP A 104 7.21 -6.86 -6.60
CA TRP A 104 7.78 -5.57 -6.19
C TRP A 104 8.42 -5.61 -4.81
N MET A 105 7.87 -6.39 -3.88
CA MET A 105 8.50 -6.58 -2.57
C MET A 105 9.82 -7.35 -2.65
N SER A 106 9.98 -8.30 -3.56
CA SER A 106 11.25 -9.01 -3.75
C SER A 106 12.30 -8.07 -4.32
N LEU A 107 11.94 -7.33 -5.37
CA LEU A 107 12.83 -6.34 -6.00
C LEU A 107 13.24 -5.27 -4.99
N LYS A 108 12.28 -4.72 -4.24
CA LYS A 108 12.54 -3.73 -3.20
C LYS A 108 13.51 -4.25 -2.14
N CYS A 109 13.28 -5.45 -1.60
CA CYS A 109 14.16 -6.01 -0.58
C CYS A 109 15.56 -6.25 -1.13
N GLY A 110 15.68 -6.78 -2.35
CA GLY A 110 16.98 -6.97 -3.01
C GLY A 110 17.73 -5.67 -3.30
N ILE A 111 17.04 -4.63 -3.80
CA ILE A 111 17.64 -3.32 -4.12
C ILE A 111 18.23 -2.65 -2.88
N VAL A 112 17.59 -2.81 -1.71
CA VAL A 112 18.08 -2.25 -0.44
C VAL A 112 18.84 -3.25 0.43
N ASP A 113 19.27 -4.37 -0.15
CA ASP A 113 20.08 -5.42 0.48
C ASP A 113 19.52 -5.93 1.82
N LEU A 114 18.21 -6.15 1.87
CA LEU A 114 17.56 -6.79 3.00
C LEU A 114 17.50 -8.32 2.78
N PRO A 115 17.72 -9.13 3.84
CA PRO A 115 17.70 -10.59 3.75
C PRO A 115 16.25 -11.13 3.73
N TYR A 116 15.44 -10.60 2.82
CA TYR A 116 14.03 -10.93 2.68
C TYR A 116 13.66 -11.16 1.23
N GLY A 117 12.88 -12.22 1.03
CA GLY A 117 12.08 -12.40 -0.15
C GLY A 117 10.90 -11.43 -0.22
N GLY A 118 10.11 -11.50 -1.29
CA GLY A 118 8.90 -10.69 -1.43
C GLY A 118 7.64 -11.47 -1.10
N GLY A 119 6.79 -10.88 -0.27
CA GLY A 119 5.43 -11.37 -0.04
C GLY A 119 4.41 -10.26 -0.25
N LYS A 120 3.13 -10.61 -0.32
CA LYS A 120 2.03 -9.65 -0.23
C LYS A 120 0.75 -10.37 0.17
N GLY A 121 -0.07 -9.74 1.01
CA GLY A 121 -1.41 -10.21 1.32
C GLY A 121 -2.46 -9.17 0.97
N GLY A 122 -3.70 -9.63 0.82
CA GLY A 122 -4.84 -8.75 0.59
C GLY A 122 -6.14 -9.39 1.04
N ILE A 123 -7.09 -8.59 1.51
CA ILE A 123 -8.47 -9.03 1.78
C ILE A 123 -9.42 -8.09 1.04
N ILE A 124 -10.38 -8.69 0.34
CA ILE A 124 -11.45 -7.96 -0.36
C ILE A 124 -12.48 -7.48 0.68
N CYS A 125 -12.26 -6.29 1.24
CA CYS A 125 -13.17 -5.65 2.20
C CYS A 125 -13.03 -4.13 2.17
N ASP A 126 -14.06 -3.41 2.62
CA ASP A 126 -13.97 -1.97 2.87
C ASP A 126 -13.99 -1.70 4.38
N PRO A 127 -12.83 -1.39 5.01
CA PRO A 127 -12.76 -1.12 6.44
C PRO A 127 -13.58 0.08 6.90
N ARG A 128 -13.98 0.98 6.00
CA ARG A 128 -14.76 2.18 6.33
C ARG A 128 -16.23 1.84 6.61
N GLU A 129 -16.70 0.71 6.11
CA GLU A 129 -18.07 0.21 6.32
C GLU A 129 -18.14 -0.83 7.44
N MET A 130 -17.03 -1.10 8.13
CA MET A 130 -16.93 -2.14 9.13
C MET A 130 -16.73 -1.56 10.52
N SER A 131 -17.33 -2.19 11.51
CA SER A 131 -17.06 -1.86 12.90
C SER A 131 -15.67 -2.32 13.33
N PHE A 132 -15.15 -1.73 14.41
CA PHE A 132 -13.88 -2.13 15.00
C PHE A 132 -13.84 -3.62 15.38
N ARG A 133 -14.98 -4.17 15.84
CA ARG A 133 -15.10 -5.59 16.23
C ARG A 133 -15.14 -6.51 15.02
N GLU A 134 -15.78 -6.08 13.93
CA GLU A 134 -15.80 -6.84 12.68
C GLU A 134 -14.41 -6.88 12.05
N LEU A 135 -13.68 -5.77 12.08
CA LEU A 135 -12.29 -5.69 11.63
C LEU A 135 -11.36 -6.59 12.46
N GLU A 136 -11.53 -6.64 13.77
CA GLU A 136 -10.80 -7.57 14.63
C GLU A 136 -11.09 -9.02 14.23
N ARG A 137 -12.37 -9.40 14.13
CA ARG A 137 -12.77 -10.77 13.77
C ARG A 137 -12.23 -11.17 12.39
N LEU A 138 -12.27 -10.26 11.42
CA LEU A 138 -11.71 -10.48 10.08
C LEU A 138 -10.19 -10.67 10.13
N SER A 139 -9.48 -9.82 10.85
CA SER A 139 -8.02 -9.87 10.98
C SER A 139 -7.56 -11.19 11.60
N ARG A 140 -8.24 -11.64 12.66
CA ARG A 140 -7.99 -12.92 13.31
C ARG A 140 -8.34 -14.10 12.39
N GLY A 141 -9.48 -14.03 11.72
CA GLY A 141 -9.91 -15.05 10.75
C GLY A 141 -8.92 -15.24 9.61
N TYR A 142 -8.33 -14.15 9.11
CA TYR A 142 -7.30 -14.19 8.09
C TYR A 142 -6.04 -14.91 8.56
N VAL A 143 -5.53 -14.58 9.76
CA VAL A 143 -4.33 -15.24 10.33
C VAL A 143 -4.54 -16.73 10.50
N ARG A 144 -5.70 -17.15 11.04
CA ARG A 144 -6.05 -18.58 11.14
C ARG A 144 -5.96 -19.26 9.77
N ALA A 145 -6.52 -18.62 8.75
CA ALA A 145 -6.59 -19.18 7.41
C ALA A 145 -5.23 -19.30 6.70
N ILE A 146 -4.25 -18.42 7.00
CA ILE A 146 -2.93 -18.42 6.34
C ILE A 146 -1.79 -18.99 7.21
N SER A 147 -2.07 -19.32 8.47
CA SER A 147 -1.08 -19.71 9.50
C SER A 147 -0.05 -20.75 9.03
N GLN A 148 -0.44 -21.68 8.16
CA GLN A 148 0.42 -22.74 7.65
C GLN A 148 1.61 -22.26 6.79
N ILE A 149 1.50 -21.09 6.15
CA ILE A 149 2.56 -20.55 5.27
C ILE A 149 3.28 -19.34 5.86
N VAL A 150 2.84 -18.85 7.01
CA VAL A 150 3.39 -17.63 7.63
C VAL A 150 4.12 -17.93 8.94
N GLY A 151 5.05 -17.04 9.30
CA GLY A 151 5.84 -17.19 10.51
C GLY A 151 7.14 -16.38 10.49
N PRO A 152 7.78 -16.21 11.66
CA PRO A 152 8.96 -15.36 11.80
C PRO A 152 10.16 -15.77 10.93
N THR A 153 10.22 -17.05 10.52
CA THR A 153 11.29 -17.62 9.68
C THR A 153 10.81 -18.05 8.30
N LYS A 154 9.55 -17.72 7.93
CA LYS A 154 8.92 -18.15 6.68
C LYS A 154 8.38 -16.98 5.87
N ASP A 155 7.46 -16.24 6.47
CA ASP A 155 6.79 -15.12 5.83
C ASP A 155 6.23 -14.17 6.89
N ILE A 156 6.66 -12.90 6.82
CA ILE A 156 6.49 -11.92 7.88
C ILE A 156 5.61 -10.77 7.36
N PRO A 157 4.33 -10.69 7.75
CA PRO A 157 3.45 -9.64 7.26
C PRO A 157 3.78 -8.22 7.79
N ALA A 158 3.10 -7.22 7.25
CA ALA A 158 3.23 -5.81 7.60
C ALA A 158 1.91 -5.05 7.31
N PRO A 159 1.80 -3.78 7.74
CA PRO A 159 0.74 -2.90 7.27
C PRO A 159 0.88 -2.57 5.78
N ASP A 160 -0.25 -2.25 5.16
CA ASP A 160 -0.43 -1.69 3.83
C ASP A 160 -1.68 -0.80 3.81
N VAL A 161 -2.28 -0.55 2.64
CA VAL A 161 -3.49 0.29 2.52
C VAL A 161 -4.61 -0.25 3.42
N PHE A 162 -5.17 0.66 4.22
CA PHE A 162 -6.18 0.45 5.26
C PHE A 162 -5.86 -0.62 6.33
N THR A 163 -4.58 -0.93 6.54
CA THR A 163 -4.12 -1.65 7.72
C THR A 163 -3.11 -0.82 8.52
N ASN A 164 -3.03 -1.06 9.83
CA ASN A 164 -2.26 -0.22 10.75
C ASN A 164 -1.77 -1.06 11.95
N SER A 165 -1.13 -0.39 12.92
CA SER A 165 -0.57 -1.04 14.10
C SER A 165 -1.59 -1.80 14.95
N GLN A 166 -2.83 -1.32 15.03
CA GLN A 166 -3.91 -2.03 15.73
C GLN A 166 -4.25 -3.36 15.03
N ILE A 167 -4.36 -3.36 13.70
CA ILE A 167 -4.61 -4.60 12.93
C ILE A 167 -3.42 -5.57 13.09
N MET A 168 -2.18 -5.06 13.06
CA MET A 168 -1.00 -5.90 13.31
C MET A 168 -1.00 -6.50 14.72
N ALA A 169 -1.50 -5.76 15.72
CA ALA A 169 -1.61 -6.27 17.09
C ALA A 169 -2.57 -7.46 17.18
N TRP A 170 -3.77 -7.37 16.59
CA TRP A 170 -4.71 -8.48 16.54
C TRP A 170 -4.17 -9.70 15.80
N MET A 171 -3.51 -9.46 14.67
CA MET A 171 -2.90 -10.53 13.89
C MET A 171 -1.76 -11.23 14.66
N MET A 172 -0.94 -10.46 15.38
CA MET A 172 0.13 -11.01 16.23
C MET A 172 -0.43 -11.85 17.38
N ASP A 173 -1.44 -11.33 18.09
CA ASP A 173 -2.09 -12.04 19.19
C ASP A 173 -2.74 -13.35 18.71
N GLU A 174 -3.42 -13.32 17.57
CA GLU A 174 -4.01 -14.52 16.99
C GLU A 174 -2.95 -15.56 16.62
N TYR A 175 -1.87 -15.16 15.95
CA TYR A 175 -0.79 -16.08 15.59
C TYR A 175 -0.13 -16.68 16.83
N SER A 176 0.15 -15.86 17.85
CA SER A 176 0.80 -16.32 19.08
C SER A 176 -0.05 -17.34 19.84
N ARG A 177 -1.39 -17.25 19.75
CA ARG A 177 -2.29 -18.26 20.30
C ARG A 177 -2.25 -19.58 19.53
N ILE A 178 -2.12 -19.53 18.20
CA ILE A 178 -2.07 -20.73 17.35
C ILE A 178 -0.73 -21.45 17.51
N ASP A 179 0.36 -20.70 17.57
CA ASP A 179 1.73 -21.21 17.65
C ASP A 179 2.11 -21.67 19.07
N GLU A 180 1.26 -21.39 20.06
CA GLU A 180 1.50 -21.60 21.51
C GLU A 180 2.82 -20.99 22.01
N PHE A 181 3.38 -20.04 21.25
CA PHE A 181 4.62 -19.34 21.53
C PHE A 181 4.45 -17.85 21.30
N ASN A 182 5.06 -17.04 22.17
CA ASN A 182 5.11 -15.59 21.98
C ASN A 182 5.99 -15.28 20.78
N SER A 183 5.37 -15.04 19.63
CA SER A 183 6.03 -14.85 18.34
C SER A 183 5.96 -13.38 17.88
N PRO A 184 6.61 -12.41 18.57
CA PRO A 184 6.58 -11.00 18.17
C PRO A 184 7.25 -10.77 16.80
N GLY A 185 8.14 -11.68 16.37
CA GLY A 185 8.77 -11.66 15.06
C GLY A 185 7.84 -12.03 13.90
N PHE A 186 6.64 -12.56 14.17
CA PHE A 186 5.66 -12.94 13.15
C PHE A 186 5.28 -11.78 12.24
N ILE A 187 5.08 -10.58 12.81
CA ILE A 187 4.53 -9.44 12.07
C ILE A 187 5.23 -8.13 12.45
N THR A 188 5.43 -7.26 11.47
CA THR A 188 6.04 -5.93 11.67
C THR A 188 4.98 -4.83 11.67
N GLY A 189 5.34 -3.60 12.07
CA GLY A 189 4.39 -2.48 12.13
C GLY A 189 3.46 -2.52 13.34
N LYS A 190 3.82 -3.28 14.38
CA LYS A 190 3.11 -3.40 15.65
C LYS A 190 3.17 -2.09 16.47
N PRO A 191 2.29 -1.92 17.48
CA PRO A 191 2.44 -0.88 18.49
C PRO A 191 3.75 -1.05 19.28
N LEU A 192 4.30 0.05 19.79
CA LEU A 192 5.56 0.05 20.55
C LEU A 192 5.50 -0.93 21.74
N VAL A 193 4.37 -0.93 22.47
CA VAL A 193 4.15 -1.82 23.62
C VAL A 193 4.15 -3.32 23.29
N LEU A 194 4.01 -3.67 22.00
CA LEU A 194 4.08 -5.05 21.50
C LEU A 194 5.37 -5.33 20.71
N GLY A 195 6.45 -4.58 20.97
CA GLY A 195 7.72 -4.73 20.24
C GLY A 195 7.70 -4.10 18.84
N GLY A 196 6.93 -3.03 18.66
CA GLY A 196 7.03 -2.14 17.51
C GLY A 196 8.33 -1.34 17.52
N SER A 197 8.76 -0.86 16.35
CA SER A 197 9.94 0.00 16.23
C SER A 197 9.57 1.47 16.23
N HIS A 198 10.34 2.28 16.96
CA HIS A 198 10.29 3.74 16.82
C HIS A 198 10.57 4.16 15.37
N GLY A 199 9.91 5.22 14.91
CA GLY A 199 10.07 5.76 13.57
C GLY A 199 9.41 4.95 12.44
N ARG A 200 8.85 3.76 12.72
CA ARG A 200 8.22 2.91 11.67
C ARG A 200 7.11 3.62 10.92
N GLU A 201 6.33 4.45 11.61
CA GLU A 201 5.20 5.18 11.05
C GLU A 201 5.66 6.17 9.96
N THR A 202 6.78 6.85 10.19
CA THR A 202 7.32 7.87 9.28
C THR A 202 8.37 7.35 8.29
N ALA A 203 8.85 6.12 8.47
CA ALA A 203 9.99 5.58 7.73
C ALA A 203 9.81 5.63 6.19
N THR A 204 8.63 5.27 5.67
CA THR A 204 8.36 5.32 4.23
C THR A 204 8.47 6.74 3.70
N ALA A 205 7.82 7.70 4.36
CA ALA A 205 7.86 9.11 3.98
C ALA A 205 9.28 9.69 4.05
N LYS A 206 10.05 9.33 5.10
CA LYS A 206 11.46 9.73 5.22
C LYS A 206 12.30 9.18 4.08
N GLY A 207 12.12 7.90 3.73
CA GLY A 207 12.82 7.27 2.60
C GLY A 207 12.54 8.00 1.29
N VAL A 208 11.27 8.29 1.00
CA VAL A 208 10.87 9.05 -0.19
C VAL A 208 11.49 10.46 -0.17
N THR A 209 11.47 11.14 0.98
CA THR A 209 12.09 12.47 1.12
C THR A 209 13.59 12.44 0.83
N ILE A 210 14.31 11.40 1.28
CA ILE A 210 15.73 11.22 0.98
C ILE A 210 15.94 11.06 -0.53
N CYS A 211 15.16 10.18 -1.18
CA CYS A 211 15.25 9.99 -2.63
C CYS A 211 14.94 11.28 -3.41
N ILE A 212 13.90 12.02 -3.01
CA ILE A 212 13.53 13.31 -3.63
C ILE A 212 14.70 14.30 -3.52
N ARG A 213 15.34 14.40 -2.35
CA ARG A 213 16.49 15.31 -2.16
C ARG A 213 17.66 14.96 -3.07
N GLU A 214 17.97 13.67 -3.25
CA GLU A 214 19.04 13.26 -4.18
C GLU A 214 18.66 13.48 -5.64
N ALA A 215 17.39 13.24 -6.02
CA ALA A 215 16.90 13.53 -7.36
C ALA A 215 16.90 15.03 -7.68
N ALA A 216 16.46 15.86 -6.73
CA ALA A 216 16.43 17.32 -6.85
C ALA A 216 17.84 17.89 -7.06
N LYS A 217 18.84 17.41 -6.31
CA LYS A 217 20.26 17.78 -6.54
C LYS A 217 20.73 17.45 -7.95
N LYS A 218 20.33 16.30 -8.50
CA LYS A 218 20.70 15.90 -9.87
C LYS A 218 20.01 16.74 -10.94
N ARG A 219 18.87 17.33 -10.63
CA ARG A 219 18.07 18.19 -11.51
C ARG A 219 18.30 19.69 -11.26
N ASP A 220 19.20 20.05 -10.35
CA ASP A 220 19.46 21.43 -9.91
C ASP A 220 18.20 22.16 -9.39
N ILE A 221 17.35 21.43 -8.66
CA ILE A 221 16.16 21.97 -7.99
C ILE A 221 16.48 22.20 -6.52
N ASP A 222 16.37 23.44 -6.06
CA ASP A 222 16.38 23.75 -4.62
C ASP A 222 15.03 23.34 -4.01
N ILE A 223 15.07 22.52 -2.96
CA ILE A 223 13.86 22.11 -2.22
C ILE A 223 13.17 23.32 -1.60
N LYS A 224 13.94 24.32 -1.16
CA LYS A 224 13.37 25.52 -0.57
C LYS A 224 12.63 26.32 -1.63
N GLY A 225 11.32 26.47 -1.46
CA GLY A 225 10.45 27.17 -2.38
C GLY A 225 9.91 26.31 -3.54
N ALA A 226 10.40 25.08 -3.72
CA ALA A 226 9.87 24.16 -4.74
C ALA A 226 8.39 23.88 -4.52
N ARG A 227 7.62 23.84 -5.61
CA ARG A 227 6.20 23.49 -5.62
C ARG A 227 6.06 21.97 -5.62
N VAL A 228 5.44 21.45 -4.58
CA VAL A 228 5.25 20.01 -4.37
C VAL A 228 3.77 19.68 -4.41
N VAL A 229 3.43 18.65 -5.18
CA VAL A 229 2.09 18.05 -5.24
C VAL A 229 2.18 16.63 -4.69
N VAL A 230 1.30 16.28 -3.75
CA VAL A 230 1.29 14.95 -3.12
C VAL A 230 -0.07 14.28 -3.35
N GLN A 231 -0.09 13.20 -4.13
CA GLN A 231 -1.29 12.40 -4.27
C GLN A 231 -1.42 11.43 -3.08
N GLY A 232 -2.55 11.49 -2.36
CA GLY A 232 -2.81 10.66 -1.20
C GLY A 232 -2.30 11.28 0.11
N PHE A 233 -3.20 11.45 1.08
CA PHE A 233 -2.92 12.05 2.39
C PHE A 233 -3.06 11.06 3.56
N GLY A 234 -2.89 9.77 3.25
CA GLY A 234 -2.73 8.70 4.25
C GLY A 234 -1.38 8.75 4.95
N ASN A 235 -0.96 7.65 5.58
CA ASN A 235 0.27 7.61 6.37
C ASN A 235 1.53 8.07 5.59
N ALA A 236 1.76 7.55 4.38
CA ALA A 236 2.96 7.90 3.62
C ALA A 236 2.92 9.35 3.12
N GLY A 237 1.86 9.74 2.41
CA GLY A 237 1.79 11.05 1.78
C GLY A 237 1.66 12.21 2.77
N SER A 238 0.99 12.03 3.90
CA SER A 238 0.86 13.11 4.90
C SER A 238 2.19 13.45 5.58
N PHE A 239 2.97 12.43 5.98
CA PHE A 239 4.28 12.66 6.58
C PHE A 239 5.27 13.16 5.54
N LEU A 240 5.10 12.76 4.28
CA LEU A 240 5.91 13.31 3.19
C LEU A 240 5.61 14.80 2.99
N ALA A 241 4.34 15.18 2.91
CA ALA A 241 3.93 16.58 2.84
C ALA A 241 4.52 17.38 4.01
N LYS A 242 4.48 16.82 5.23
CA LYS A 242 5.10 17.42 6.42
C LYS A 242 6.60 17.63 6.24
N PHE A 243 7.34 16.60 5.84
CA PHE A 243 8.79 16.69 5.69
C PHE A 243 9.22 17.63 4.57
N MET A 244 8.47 17.69 3.48
CA MET A 244 8.72 18.65 2.39
C MET A 244 8.43 20.08 2.85
N HIS A 245 7.30 20.29 3.55
CA HIS A 245 6.95 21.58 4.14
C HIS A 245 8.02 22.06 5.14
N ASP A 246 8.45 21.20 6.06
CA ASP A 246 9.49 21.50 7.06
C ASP A 246 10.85 21.80 6.41
N ALA A 247 11.13 21.22 5.24
CA ALA A 247 12.32 21.52 4.44
C ALA A 247 12.21 22.86 3.66
N GLY A 248 11.08 23.57 3.76
CA GLY A 248 10.84 24.85 3.13
C GLY A 248 10.22 24.75 1.73
N ALA A 249 9.78 23.57 1.29
CA ALA A 249 9.04 23.43 0.04
C ALA A 249 7.60 23.95 0.20
N LYS A 250 7.03 24.44 -0.90
CA LYS A 250 5.63 24.84 -0.97
C LYS A 250 4.80 23.64 -1.40
N VAL A 251 4.18 22.95 -0.44
CA VAL A 251 3.21 21.91 -0.75
C VAL A 251 1.93 22.58 -1.24
N ILE A 252 1.75 22.66 -2.56
CA ILE A 252 0.65 23.41 -3.18
C ILE A 252 -0.62 22.57 -3.31
N ALA A 253 -0.52 21.24 -3.35
CA ALA A 253 -1.70 20.39 -3.45
C ALA A 253 -1.52 19.04 -2.76
N ILE A 254 -2.62 18.56 -2.16
CA ILE A 254 -2.73 17.20 -1.59
C ILE A 254 -4.05 16.58 -2.01
N SER A 255 -4.09 15.25 -2.23
CA SER A 255 -5.36 14.52 -2.43
C SER A 255 -5.66 13.47 -1.37
N ASP A 256 -6.92 13.10 -1.28
CA ASP A 256 -7.38 11.87 -0.63
C ASP A 256 -8.33 11.10 -1.54
N ALA A 257 -9.08 10.15 -0.98
CA ALA A 257 -9.98 9.29 -1.74
C ALA A 257 -11.15 10.05 -2.41
N TYR A 258 -11.45 11.27 -1.99
CA TYR A 258 -12.64 12.02 -2.43
C TYR A 258 -12.33 13.22 -3.34
N GLY A 259 -11.08 13.67 -3.37
CA GLY A 259 -10.65 14.80 -4.20
C GLY A 259 -9.32 15.37 -3.72
N ALA A 260 -9.10 16.64 -4.04
CA ALA A 260 -7.85 17.32 -3.75
C ALA A 260 -8.06 18.76 -3.25
N LEU A 261 -7.17 19.19 -2.37
CA LEU A 261 -7.00 20.57 -1.96
C LEU A 261 -5.84 21.18 -2.74
N HIS A 262 -5.99 22.42 -3.16
CA HIS A 262 -4.98 23.15 -3.92
C HIS A 262 -4.95 24.61 -3.49
N ASP A 263 -3.75 25.08 -3.14
CA ASP A 263 -3.43 26.50 -2.92
C ASP A 263 -2.06 26.78 -3.56
N PRO A 264 -2.00 27.61 -4.63
CA PRO A 264 -0.75 27.99 -5.27
C PRO A 264 0.27 28.66 -4.33
N ASN A 265 -0.19 29.24 -3.22
CA ASN A 265 0.69 29.86 -2.21
C ASN A 265 1.24 28.86 -1.19
N GLY A 266 0.73 27.62 -1.20
CA GLY A 266 1.08 26.57 -0.26
C GLY A 266 -0.03 26.30 0.77
N LEU A 267 -0.27 25.03 1.04
CA LEU A 267 -1.23 24.57 2.05
C LEU A 267 -0.62 24.62 3.45
N ASP A 268 -1.46 24.87 4.45
CA ASP A 268 -1.11 24.70 5.87
C ASP A 268 -1.13 23.21 6.23
N ILE A 269 0.03 22.58 6.14
CA ILE A 269 0.16 21.13 6.32
C ILE A 269 -0.09 20.69 7.76
N ASP A 270 0.32 21.49 8.74
CA ASP A 270 0.10 21.16 10.15
C ASP A 270 -1.41 21.23 10.48
N TYR A 271 -2.11 22.24 9.98
CA TYR A 271 -3.57 22.35 10.10
C TYR A 271 -4.31 21.15 9.50
N LEU A 272 -3.87 20.67 8.32
CA LEU A 272 -4.49 19.55 7.62
C LEU A 272 -4.19 18.21 8.29
N LEU A 273 -2.98 18.03 8.82
CA LEU A 273 -2.61 16.82 9.56
C LEU A 273 -3.45 16.62 10.82
N ASP A 274 -3.74 17.70 11.55
CA ASP A 274 -4.54 17.64 12.77
C ASP A 274 -6.02 17.30 12.53
N ARG A 275 -6.50 17.48 11.29
CA ARG A 275 -7.91 17.34 10.91
C ARG A 275 -8.21 16.10 10.07
N ARG A 276 -7.20 15.37 9.62
CA ARG A 276 -7.43 14.16 8.84
C ARG A 276 -8.03 13.06 9.72
N ASP A 277 -8.91 12.26 9.13
CA ASP A 277 -9.40 11.06 9.80
C ASP A 277 -8.35 9.92 9.78
N SER A 278 -8.68 8.79 10.39
CA SER A 278 -7.81 7.60 10.44
C SER A 278 -7.51 6.97 9.07
N PHE A 279 -8.24 7.36 8.02
CA PHE A 279 -8.05 6.93 6.64
C PHE A 279 -7.28 7.96 5.79
N GLY A 280 -6.90 9.10 6.38
CA GLY A 280 -6.22 10.19 5.69
C GLY A 280 -7.15 11.09 4.90
N THR A 281 -8.46 11.06 5.17
CA THR A 281 -9.43 11.97 4.56
C THR A 281 -9.41 13.31 5.25
N VAL A 282 -9.32 14.39 4.48
CA VAL A 282 -9.39 15.77 4.97
C VAL A 282 -10.21 16.68 4.04
N THR A 283 -10.35 16.32 2.76
CA THR A 283 -11.02 17.12 1.72
C THR A 283 -12.49 17.40 2.02
N LYS A 284 -13.19 16.47 2.69
CA LYS A 284 -14.61 16.63 3.08
C LYS A 284 -14.89 17.80 4.02
N LEU A 285 -13.84 18.38 4.62
CA LEU A 285 -13.96 19.56 5.49
C LEU A 285 -13.99 20.87 4.70
N PHE A 286 -13.80 20.82 3.38
CA PHE A 286 -13.67 21.99 2.52
C PHE A 286 -14.65 21.93 1.35
N ASN A 287 -15.15 23.09 0.94
CA ASN A 287 -16.08 23.21 -0.17
C ASN A 287 -15.37 23.37 -1.53
N ASN A 288 -14.18 23.98 -1.53
CA ASN A 288 -13.40 24.22 -2.73
C ASN A 288 -12.36 23.11 -2.90
N THR A 289 -12.75 22.07 -3.62
CA THR A 289 -11.88 20.94 -3.95
C THR A 289 -11.74 20.81 -5.47
N ILE A 290 -10.60 20.31 -5.93
CA ILE A 290 -10.40 19.90 -7.32
C ILE A 290 -10.44 18.37 -7.40
N SER A 291 -10.58 17.83 -8.60
CA SER A 291 -10.53 16.38 -8.82
C SER A 291 -9.11 15.83 -8.67
N ASN A 292 -9.01 14.53 -8.40
CA ASN A 292 -7.71 13.84 -8.34
C ASN A 292 -6.97 13.83 -9.68
N LYS A 293 -7.71 13.90 -10.81
CA LYS A 293 -7.12 14.01 -12.14
C LYS A 293 -6.48 15.39 -12.32
N GLU A 294 -7.22 16.45 -12.00
CA GLU A 294 -6.70 17.82 -12.06
C GLU A 294 -5.46 17.99 -11.17
N LEU A 295 -5.41 17.36 -9.98
CA LEU A 295 -4.22 17.41 -9.12
C LEU A 295 -2.97 16.85 -9.80
N LEU A 296 -3.08 15.74 -10.53
CA LEU A 296 -1.92 15.11 -11.19
C LEU A 296 -1.38 15.94 -12.35
N GLU A 297 -2.21 16.79 -12.94
CA GLU A 297 -1.90 17.65 -14.08
C GLU A 297 -1.44 19.06 -13.64
N LEU A 298 -1.35 19.33 -12.33
CA LEU A 298 -0.89 20.62 -11.82
C LEU A 298 0.59 20.86 -12.15
N ASP A 299 0.87 22.07 -12.64
CA ASP A 299 2.24 22.55 -12.83
C ASP A 299 2.97 22.64 -11.48
N CYS A 300 4.00 21.81 -11.33
CA CYS A 300 4.79 21.67 -10.11
C CYS A 300 6.22 21.22 -10.42
N ASP A 301 7.10 21.38 -9.43
CA ASP A 301 8.50 20.97 -9.57
C ASP A 301 8.68 19.49 -9.16
N ILE A 302 7.86 19.02 -8.21
CA ILE A 302 7.88 17.66 -7.68
C ILE A 302 6.46 17.13 -7.51
N LEU A 303 6.11 16.08 -8.25
CA LEU A 303 4.89 15.30 -8.08
C LEU A 303 5.18 14.00 -7.34
N VAL A 304 4.41 13.69 -6.30
CA VAL A 304 4.57 12.46 -5.51
C VAL A 304 3.28 11.63 -5.49
N PRO A 305 3.18 10.57 -6.32
CA PRO A 305 2.07 9.62 -6.24
C PRO A 305 2.24 8.69 -5.02
N ALA A 306 1.47 8.91 -3.96
CA ALA A 306 1.54 8.16 -2.69
C ALA A 306 0.20 7.53 -2.28
N ALA A 307 -0.65 7.19 -3.26
CA ALA A 307 -1.97 6.60 -3.07
C ALA A 307 -2.00 5.11 -3.50
N ILE A 308 -2.59 4.80 -4.64
CA ILE A 308 -2.71 3.46 -5.24
C ILE A 308 -1.95 3.41 -6.58
N GLU A 309 -1.87 2.23 -7.18
CA GLU A 309 -1.28 1.98 -8.50
C GLU A 309 -2.06 2.66 -9.66
N ASN A 310 -1.44 2.68 -10.86
CA ASN A 310 -2.03 3.13 -12.13
C ASN A 310 -2.64 4.55 -12.10
N GLN A 311 -1.98 5.49 -11.41
CA GLN A 311 -2.43 6.88 -11.32
C GLN A 311 -1.83 7.78 -12.40
N ILE A 312 -0.61 7.46 -12.85
CA ILE A 312 0.02 8.09 -14.01
C ILE A 312 0.00 7.05 -15.14
N THR A 313 -0.67 7.39 -16.24
CA THR A 313 -0.92 6.53 -17.41
C THR A 313 -0.67 7.31 -18.70
N GLU A 314 -0.76 6.65 -19.85
CA GLU A 314 -0.65 7.35 -21.15
C GLU A 314 -1.68 8.48 -21.33
N GLU A 315 -2.80 8.45 -20.61
CA GLU A 315 -3.85 9.46 -20.71
C GLU A 315 -3.50 10.79 -20.03
N ASN A 316 -2.54 10.82 -19.09
CA ASN A 316 -2.23 11.99 -18.26
C ASN A 316 -0.73 12.24 -18.03
N ALA A 317 0.16 11.59 -18.79
CA ALA A 317 1.61 11.71 -18.70
C ALA A 317 2.20 12.86 -19.56
#